data_AF-A0A260ZMZ4-F1
#
_entry.id   AF-A0A260ZMZ4-F1
#
_cell.length_a   1.000
_cell.length_b   1.000
_cell.length_c   1.000
_cell.angle_alpha   90.00
_cell.angle_beta   90.00
_cell.angle_gamma   90.00
#
_symmetry.space_group_name_H-M   'P 1'
#
loop_
_entity.id
_entity.type
_entity.pdbx_description
1 polymer ?
#
loop_
_entity_poly.entity_id
_entity_poly.type
_entity_poly.pdbx_seq_one_letter_code
_entity_poly.pdbx_strand_id
1 'polypeptide(L)'
;MPFERFPFRQKSELKDNQFIGMPQFLEEKGESDFIRVLFDNSNNLLRMYGSPEEHMKNLRVFRNFTMSYKYFGTKPTVAFYTNPLMYKSLKNDFFISKPDFFVILESIAVKGHPDLRNGVYSAFLALFIKMQVEKVNKTLEFVRIDNARVQFIAREFQIAMACCDRDSPKFPESIPRKISSGSIPQFYDKIMEFFPGVTERDAEFDTILHFLESLYSRLPDALRADLFNDLLFVFETLVNCLNDIIKKHSEWFLPTDIT
;
A
#
# COMPACT_ATOMS: atom_id res chain seq x y z
N MET A 1 34.43 -7.89 -38.45
CA MET A 1 32.96 -7.75 -38.40
C MET A 1 32.61 -6.94 -37.17
N PRO A 2 32.05 -5.73 -37.31
CA PRO A 2 31.59 -4.93 -36.17
C PRO A 2 30.12 -5.23 -35.89
N PHE A 3 29.77 -5.49 -34.63
CA PHE A 3 28.40 -5.34 -34.15
C PHE A 3 28.29 -3.98 -33.48
N GLU A 4 27.63 -3.05 -34.18
CA GLU A 4 27.15 -1.79 -33.63
C GLU A 4 26.21 -2.07 -32.45
N ARG A 5 26.49 -1.47 -31.29
CA ARG A 5 25.52 -1.39 -30.19
C ARG A 5 24.88 0.00 -30.21
N PHE A 6 23.58 0.02 -30.45
CA PHE A 6 22.72 1.19 -30.35
C PHE A 6 22.86 1.93 -29.00
N PRO A 7 22.95 3.26 -28.97
CA PRO A 7 22.86 4.02 -27.74
C PRO A 7 21.39 4.37 -27.47
N PHE A 8 20.67 3.50 -26.75
CA PHE A 8 19.43 3.91 -26.10
C PHE A 8 19.60 3.85 -24.58
N ARG A 9 20.15 4.92 -24.04
CA ARG A 9 19.96 5.30 -22.64
C ARG A 9 19.87 6.81 -22.60
N GLN A 10 18.67 7.35 -22.86
CA GLN A 10 18.34 8.68 -22.37
C GLN A 10 18.43 8.59 -20.84
N LYS A 11 19.54 9.08 -20.28
CA LYS A 11 19.58 9.51 -18.89
C LYS A 11 18.51 10.59 -18.78
N SER A 12 17.39 10.28 -18.14
CA SER A 12 16.42 11.30 -17.77
C SER A 12 17.11 12.23 -16.78
N GLU A 13 17.51 13.41 -17.25
CA GLU A 13 17.85 14.54 -16.39
C GLU A 13 16.56 15.06 -15.73
N LEU A 14 16.08 14.33 -14.73
CA LEU A 14 15.05 14.79 -13.82
C LEU A 14 15.75 15.03 -12.49
N LYS A 15 15.83 16.29 -12.07
CA LYS A 15 16.35 16.68 -10.76
C LYS A 15 15.47 16.03 -9.69
N ASP A 16 16.09 15.40 -8.70
CA ASP A 16 15.48 14.59 -7.63
C ASP A 16 14.36 15.30 -6.83
N ASN A 17 14.22 16.62 -7.02
CA ASN A 17 13.32 17.50 -6.27
C ASN A 17 11.89 17.56 -6.84
N GLN A 18 11.56 16.81 -7.91
CA GLN A 18 10.23 16.84 -8.56
C GLN A 18 9.31 15.66 -8.20
N PHE A 19 9.75 14.76 -7.32
CA PHE A 19 8.92 13.64 -6.84
C PHE A 19 7.95 14.10 -5.73
N ILE A 20 6.85 14.76 -6.10
CA ILE A 20 5.69 14.91 -5.20
C ILE A 20 4.90 13.60 -5.25
N GLY A 21 5.22 12.69 -4.32
CA GLY A 21 4.60 11.38 -4.25
C GLY A 21 5.50 10.37 -3.55
N MET A 22 5.94 10.68 -2.32
CA MET A 22 6.69 9.76 -1.46
C MET A 22 5.76 9.19 -0.39
N PRO A 23 5.56 7.87 -0.37
CA PRO A 23 5.00 7.20 0.79
C PRO A 23 5.57 5.80 1.04
N GLN A 24 6.10 5.63 2.27
CA GLN A 24 6.50 4.37 2.90
C GLN A 24 7.56 3.63 2.09
N PHE A 25 8.84 3.72 2.41
CA PHE A 25 9.45 3.48 3.70
C PHE A 25 10.70 4.36 3.80
N LEU A 26 10.83 5.11 4.89
CA LEU A 26 11.98 5.94 5.23
C LEU A 26 12.29 7.06 4.20
N GLU A 27 12.65 8.24 4.69
CA GLU A 27 13.34 9.20 3.81
C GLU A 27 14.64 8.56 3.30
N GLU A 28 15.21 9.05 2.19
CA GLU A 28 16.38 8.43 1.54
C GLU A 28 17.54 8.09 2.49
N LYS A 29 17.71 8.92 3.52
CA LYS A 29 18.66 8.69 4.61
C LYS A 29 18.32 7.46 5.44
N GLY A 30 17.06 7.29 5.83
CA GLY A 30 16.63 6.14 6.62
C GLY A 30 16.71 4.83 5.82
N GLU A 31 16.38 4.82 4.52
CA GLU A 31 16.55 3.62 3.68
C GLU A 31 18.03 3.21 3.61
N SER A 32 18.93 4.19 3.44
CA SER A 32 20.38 3.95 3.42
C SER A 32 20.90 3.46 4.79
N ASP A 33 20.40 4.02 5.88
CA ASP A 33 20.71 3.58 7.25
C ASP A 33 20.26 2.13 7.50
N PHE A 34 19.09 1.73 6.98
CA PHE A 34 18.62 0.35 7.08
C PHE A 34 19.51 -0.63 6.32
N ILE A 35 19.92 -0.30 5.09
CA ILE A 35 20.87 -1.11 4.31
C ILE A 35 22.21 -1.23 5.05
N ARG A 36 22.70 -0.14 5.65
CA ARG A 36 23.92 -0.16 6.47
C ARG A 36 23.79 -1.14 7.63
N VAL A 37 22.69 -1.08 8.39
CA VAL A 37 22.41 -2.01 9.48
C VAL A 37 22.38 -3.46 8.99
N LEU A 38 21.76 -3.73 7.84
CA LEU A 38 21.74 -5.08 7.26
C LEU A 38 23.15 -5.57 6.91
N PHE A 39 23.98 -4.71 6.31
CA PHE A 39 25.37 -5.07 5.97
C PHE A 39 26.20 -5.35 7.22
N ASP A 40 26.14 -4.45 8.20
CA ASP A 40 26.89 -4.54 9.46
C ASP A 40 26.50 -5.80 10.27
N ASN A 41 25.22 -6.18 10.25
CA ASN A 41 24.71 -7.34 11.01
C ASN A 41 24.66 -8.63 10.19
N SER A 42 25.10 -8.64 8.94
CA SER A 42 25.04 -9.82 8.08
C SER A 42 26.09 -10.89 8.40
N ASN A 43 26.99 -10.66 9.37
CA ASN A 43 28.17 -11.51 9.61
C ASN A 43 28.93 -11.82 8.31
N ASN A 44 29.10 -10.80 7.45
CA ASN A 44 29.75 -10.91 6.14
C ASN A 44 29.01 -11.75 5.08
N LEU A 45 27.76 -12.15 5.31
CA LEU A 45 26.94 -12.86 4.32
C LEU A 45 26.41 -11.92 3.23
N LEU A 46 26.25 -10.63 3.53
CA LEU A 46 25.89 -9.59 2.58
C LEU A 46 27.11 -8.70 2.34
N ARG A 47 28.05 -9.20 1.51
CA ARG A 47 29.18 -8.41 1.00
C ARG A 47 28.90 -8.01 -0.43
N MET A 48 28.83 -6.71 -0.69
CA MET A 48 28.68 -6.15 -2.02
C MET A 48 29.70 -5.03 -2.24
N TYR A 49 30.12 -4.83 -3.49
CA TYR A 49 30.89 -3.65 -3.86
C TYR A 49 29.99 -2.41 -3.89
N GLY A 50 30.51 -1.28 -3.39
CA GLY A 50 29.79 0.00 -3.35
C GLY A 50 29.35 0.40 -1.94
N SER A 51 28.82 1.62 -1.81
CA SER A 51 28.30 2.13 -0.53
C SER A 51 26.82 1.71 -0.31
N PRO A 52 26.30 1.76 0.93
CA PRO A 52 24.88 1.56 1.20
C PRO A 52 23.97 2.43 0.33
N GLU A 53 24.36 3.68 0.06
CA GLU A 53 23.63 4.63 -0.78
C GLU A 53 23.63 4.19 -2.25
N GLU A 54 24.77 3.72 -2.77
CA GLU A 54 24.87 3.16 -4.13
C GLU A 54 23.98 1.92 -4.27
N HIS A 55 24.01 1.04 -3.28
CA HIS A 55 23.16 -0.14 -3.26
C HIS A 55 21.67 0.23 -3.24
N MET A 56 21.27 1.20 -2.41
CA MET A 56 19.89 1.66 -2.34
C MET A 56 19.42 2.25 -3.67
N LYS A 57 20.28 3.02 -4.35
CA LYS A 57 19.98 3.54 -5.70
C LYS A 57 19.76 2.41 -6.70
N ASN A 58 20.63 1.38 -6.70
CA ASN A 58 20.48 0.23 -7.57
C ASN A 58 19.21 -0.58 -7.26
N LEU A 59 18.89 -0.78 -5.98
CA LEU A 59 17.66 -1.43 -5.55
C LEU A 59 16.42 -0.67 -6.01
N ARG A 60 16.40 0.67 -5.90
CA ARG A 60 15.29 1.50 -6.40
C ARG A 60 15.11 1.32 -7.90
N VAL A 61 16.19 1.33 -8.68
CA VAL A 61 16.13 1.09 -10.15
C VAL A 61 15.59 -0.30 -10.46
N PHE A 62 16.04 -1.32 -9.73
CA PHE A 62 15.63 -2.70 -9.98
C PHE A 62 14.18 -2.98 -9.55
N ARG A 63 13.71 -2.38 -8.46
CA ARG A 63 12.41 -2.68 -7.87
C ARG A 63 11.27 -1.78 -8.32
N ASN A 64 11.56 -0.57 -8.81
CA ASN A 64 10.52 0.41 -9.18
C ASN A 64 10.11 0.22 -10.63
N PHE A 65 9.12 -0.63 -10.84
CA PHE A 65 8.31 -0.68 -12.04
C PHE A 65 6.88 -1.02 -11.67
N THR A 66 5.93 -0.64 -12.54
CA THR A 66 4.51 -0.88 -12.33
C THR A 66 4.26 -2.35 -11.98
N MET A 67 3.59 -2.59 -10.86
CA MET A 67 3.25 -3.92 -10.35
C MET A 67 4.46 -4.84 -10.05
N SER A 68 5.63 -4.31 -9.71
CA SER A 68 6.81 -5.14 -9.44
C SER A 68 6.60 -6.16 -8.31
N TYR A 69 5.72 -5.86 -7.35
CA TYR A 69 5.31 -6.76 -6.28
C TYR A 69 4.81 -8.12 -6.80
N LYS A 70 4.18 -8.16 -7.98
CA LYS A 70 3.78 -9.42 -8.64
C LYS A 70 4.96 -10.17 -9.21
N TYR A 71 5.86 -9.45 -9.89
CA TYR A 71 7.06 -10.05 -10.48
C TYR A 71 7.96 -10.68 -9.41
N PHE A 72 8.09 -10.03 -8.26
CA PHE A 72 8.87 -10.52 -7.12
C PHE A 72 8.12 -11.51 -6.22
N GLY A 73 6.85 -11.83 -6.53
CA GLY A 73 6.06 -12.79 -5.75
C GLY A 73 5.83 -12.37 -4.30
N THR A 74 5.63 -11.08 -4.05
CA THR A 74 5.38 -10.61 -2.68
C THR A 74 4.00 -11.01 -2.23
N LYS A 75 3.86 -11.35 -0.94
CA LYS A 75 2.56 -11.68 -0.38
C LYS A 75 1.55 -10.54 -0.59
N PRO A 76 0.27 -10.82 -0.90
CA PRO A 76 -0.77 -9.81 -1.05
C PRO A 76 -0.92 -8.90 0.18
N THR A 77 -0.69 -9.45 1.37
CA THR A 77 -0.77 -8.74 2.67
C THR A 77 0.43 -7.84 3.00
N VAL A 78 1.43 -7.72 2.13
CA VAL A 78 2.57 -6.80 2.34
C VAL A 78 2.30 -5.48 1.63
N ALA A 79 2.43 -4.34 2.31
CA ALA A 79 2.24 -3.02 1.69
C ALA A 79 3.12 -2.81 0.44
N PHE A 80 2.74 -1.88 -0.45
CA PHE A 80 3.60 -1.54 -1.56
C PHE A 80 4.91 -0.93 -1.06
N TYR A 81 5.98 -1.36 -1.70
CA TYR A 81 7.33 -0.83 -1.49
C TYR A 81 7.85 -0.25 -2.81
N THR A 82 6.98 0.26 -3.68
CA THR A 82 7.39 0.84 -4.97
C THR A 82 7.05 2.30 -5.05
N ASN A 83 7.85 3.04 -5.81
CA ASN A 83 7.47 4.40 -6.21
C ASN A 83 6.72 4.35 -7.55
N PRO A 84 5.55 5.01 -7.66
CA PRO A 84 4.86 5.18 -8.93
C PRO A 84 5.80 5.74 -10.01
N LEU A 85 5.79 5.14 -11.19
CA LEU A 85 6.55 5.67 -12.32
C LEU A 85 5.76 6.77 -13.03
N MET A 86 6.42 7.91 -13.26
CA MET A 86 5.87 9.00 -14.06
C MET A 86 6.43 8.96 -15.48
N TYR A 87 5.54 9.03 -16.45
CA TYR A 87 5.85 9.00 -17.88
C TYR A 87 5.60 10.39 -18.46
N LYS A 88 6.60 10.93 -19.16
CA LYS A 88 6.49 12.25 -19.79
C LYS A 88 6.04 12.12 -21.24
N SER A 89 5.01 12.85 -21.63
CA SER A 89 4.56 12.91 -23.03
C SER A 89 5.42 13.85 -23.87
N LEU A 90 5.25 13.80 -25.19
CA LEU A 90 5.86 14.76 -26.13
C LEU A 90 5.43 16.22 -25.87
N LYS A 91 4.28 16.42 -25.21
CA LYS A 91 3.77 17.74 -24.80
C LYS A 91 4.26 18.17 -23.42
N ASN A 92 5.19 17.40 -22.83
CA ASN A 92 5.69 17.59 -21.46
C ASN A 92 4.66 17.39 -20.34
N ASP A 93 3.51 16.78 -20.63
CA ASP A 93 2.56 16.35 -19.60
C ASP A 93 3.04 15.06 -18.91
N PHE A 94 2.72 14.90 -17.63
CA PHE A 94 3.07 13.70 -16.87
C PHE A 94 1.87 12.75 -16.73
N PHE A 95 2.16 11.46 -16.90
CA PHE A 95 1.19 10.38 -16.83
C PHE A 95 1.66 9.28 -15.88
N ILE A 96 0.72 8.59 -15.24
CA ILE A 96 0.98 7.44 -14.37
C ILE A 96 0.09 6.29 -14.85
N SER A 97 0.57 5.05 -14.72
CA SER A 97 -0.25 3.87 -15.01
C SER A 97 -1.36 3.71 -13.97
N LYS A 98 -2.56 3.26 -14.35
CA LYS A 98 -3.67 3.07 -13.39
C LYS A 98 -3.30 2.22 -12.15
N PRO A 99 -2.58 1.08 -12.28
CA PRO A 99 -2.13 0.31 -11.12
C PRO A 99 -1.28 1.13 -10.13
N ASP A 100 -0.44 2.06 -10.62
CA ASP A 100 0.43 2.86 -9.77
C ASP A 100 -0.32 3.96 -8.99
N PHE A 101 -1.56 4.32 -9.38
CA PHE A 101 -2.41 5.19 -8.56
C PHE A 101 -2.82 4.52 -7.24
N PHE A 102 -2.91 3.18 -7.19
CA PHE A 102 -3.23 2.47 -5.95
C PHE A 102 -2.09 2.52 -4.94
N VAL A 103 -0.84 2.66 -5.40
CA VAL A 103 0.32 2.94 -4.53
C VAL A 103 0.18 4.33 -3.90
N ILE A 104 -0.28 5.32 -4.67
CA ILE A 104 -0.59 6.68 -4.16
C ILE A 104 -1.79 6.65 -3.19
N LEU A 105 -2.75 5.75 -3.39
CA LEU A 105 -3.90 5.61 -2.49
C LEU A 105 -3.53 4.96 -1.15
N GLU A 106 -2.76 3.85 -1.16
CA GLU A 106 -2.26 3.19 0.06
C GLU A 106 -1.43 4.16 0.90
N SER A 107 -0.56 4.91 0.23
CA SER A 107 0.15 6.06 0.76
C SER A 107 -0.68 7.09 1.50
N ILE A 108 -1.75 7.57 0.84
CA ILE A 108 -2.66 8.54 1.39
C ILE A 108 -3.29 7.95 2.66
N ALA A 109 -3.72 6.70 2.58
CA ALA A 109 -4.37 6.03 3.69
C ALA A 109 -3.47 5.99 4.93
N VAL A 110 -2.24 5.54 4.76
CA VAL A 110 -1.27 5.40 5.85
C VAL A 110 -0.74 6.73 6.41
N LYS A 111 -0.74 7.79 5.60
CA LYS A 111 -0.47 9.15 6.10
C LYS A 111 -1.67 9.71 6.86
N GLY A 112 -2.88 9.41 6.42
CA GLY A 112 -4.12 9.88 7.02
C GLY A 112 -4.50 9.16 8.32
N HIS A 113 -4.12 7.89 8.47
CA HIS A 113 -4.40 7.09 9.67
C HIS A 113 -3.17 6.22 10.01
N PRO A 114 -2.30 6.68 10.94
CA PRO A 114 -1.01 6.03 11.22
C PRO A 114 -1.07 4.57 11.66
N ASP A 115 -2.19 4.11 12.25
CA ASP A 115 -2.37 2.71 12.64
C ASP A 115 -2.28 1.75 11.44
N LEU A 116 -2.62 2.24 10.23
CA LEU A 116 -2.50 1.48 8.98
C LEU A 116 -1.05 1.13 8.59
N ARG A 117 -0.05 1.59 9.34
CA ARG A 117 1.36 1.26 9.12
C ARG A 117 1.74 -0.13 9.62
N ASN A 118 0.98 -0.70 10.56
CA ASN A 118 1.46 -1.81 11.37
C ASN A 118 0.46 -2.97 11.45
N GLY A 119 1.01 -4.17 11.64
CA GLY A 119 0.27 -5.37 12.00
C GLY A 119 -0.92 -5.69 11.11
N VAL A 120 -2.05 -6.03 11.74
CA VAL A 120 -3.28 -6.45 11.06
C VAL A 120 -3.83 -5.33 10.16
N TYR A 121 -3.74 -4.06 10.58
CA TYR A 121 -4.23 -2.94 9.78
C TYR A 121 -3.49 -2.79 8.45
N SER A 122 -2.16 -2.86 8.49
CA SER A 122 -1.34 -2.79 7.28
C SER A 122 -1.62 -3.97 6.35
N ALA A 123 -1.71 -5.18 6.92
CA ALA A 123 -2.00 -6.38 6.15
C ALA A 123 -3.37 -6.34 5.46
N PHE A 124 -4.39 -5.86 6.18
CA PHE A 124 -5.74 -5.66 5.66
C PHE A 124 -5.75 -4.63 4.52
N LEU A 125 -5.15 -3.46 4.73
CA LEU A 125 -5.09 -2.40 3.73
C LEU A 125 -4.38 -2.88 2.46
N ALA A 126 -3.19 -3.47 2.60
CA ALA A 126 -2.39 -3.95 1.47
C ALA A 126 -3.17 -4.96 0.64
N LEU A 127 -3.85 -5.90 1.31
CA LEU A 127 -4.67 -6.89 0.65
C LEU A 127 -5.84 -6.25 -0.11
N PHE A 128 -6.60 -5.39 0.58
CA PHE A 128 -7.74 -4.69 -0.02
C PHE A 128 -7.32 -3.95 -1.29
N ILE A 129 -6.26 -3.12 -1.19
CA ILE A 129 -5.80 -2.30 -2.30
C ILE A 129 -5.35 -3.16 -3.49
N LYS A 130 -4.60 -4.25 -3.25
CA LYS A 130 -4.17 -5.14 -4.33
C LYS A 130 -5.33 -5.84 -5.03
N MET A 131 -6.39 -6.20 -4.30
CA MET A 131 -7.61 -6.71 -4.93
C MET A 131 -8.27 -5.67 -5.85
N GLN A 132 -8.17 -4.37 -5.54
CA GLN A 132 -8.65 -3.33 -6.44
C GLN A 132 -7.73 -3.18 -7.67
N VAL A 133 -6.41 -3.31 -7.50
CA VAL A 133 -5.44 -3.30 -8.62
C VAL A 133 -5.76 -4.40 -9.64
N GLU A 134 -6.21 -5.58 -9.19
CA GLU A 134 -6.60 -6.68 -10.09
C GLU A 134 -7.72 -6.30 -11.07
N LYS A 135 -8.53 -5.29 -10.76
CA LYS A 135 -9.61 -4.82 -11.63
C LYS A 135 -9.10 -3.99 -12.81
N VAL A 136 -7.91 -3.41 -12.71
CA VAL A 136 -7.33 -2.50 -13.74
C VAL A 136 -6.06 -3.03 -14.39
N ASN A 137 -5.59 -4.22 -14.03
CA ASN A 137 -4.29 -4.70 -14.49
C ASN A 137 -4.30 -5.40 -15.85
N LYS A 138 -5.47 -5.62 -16.45
CA LYS A 138 -5.62 -6.30 -17.74
C LYS A 138 -5.26 -5.39 -18.91
N THR A 139 -5.44 -4.09 -18.74
CA THR A 139 -5.18 -3.06 -19.74
C THR A 139 -4.13 -2.09 -19.22
N LEU A 140 -3.12 -1.81 -20.03
CA LEU A 140 -2.11 -0.81 -19.68
C LEU A 140 -2.64 0.58 -20.03
N GLU A 141 -3.30 1.20 -19.06
CA GLU A 141 -3.86 2.55 -19.19
C GLU A 141 -3.04 3.57 -18.42
N PHE A 142 -2.77 4.70 -19.06
CA PHE A 142 -2.04 5.83 -18.49
C PHE A 142 -2.97 7.02 -18.33
N VAL A 143 -2.93 7.65 -17.17
CA VAL A 143 -3.76 8.81 -16.84
C VAL A 143 -2.89 9.97 -16.44
N ARG A 144 -3.26 11.18 -16.90
CA ARG A 144 -2.54 12.40 -16.57
C ARG A 144 -2.59 12.63 -15.06
N ILE A 145 -1.43 12.85 -14.44
CA ILE A 145 -1.37 13.17 -13.01
C ILE A 145 -1.80 14.63 -12.78
N ASP A 146 -2.58 14.84 -11.72
CA ASP A 146 -2.93 16.15 -11.21
C ASP A 146 -2.65 16.19 -9.71
N ASN A 147 -1.58 16.89 -9.32
CA ASN A 147 -1.16 16.99 -7.92
C ASN A 147 -2.24 17.65 -7.04
N ALA A 148 -3.02 18.61 -7.56
CA ALA A 148 -4.09 19.22 -6.79
C ALA A 148 -5.19 18.20 -6.47
N ARG A 149 -5.47 17.31 -7.43
CA ARG A 149 -6.43 16.22 -7.24
C ARG A 149 -5.95 15.15 -6.26
N VAL A 150 -4.65 14.83 -6.24
CA VAL A 150 -4.07 13.96 -5.19
C VAL A 150 -4.31 14.55 -3.80
N GLN A 151 -4.11 15.86 -3.62
CA GLN A 151 -4.37 16.53 -2.34
C GLN A 151 -5.85 16.53 -1.98
N PHE A 152 -6.74 16.64 -2.96
CA PHE A 152 -8.18 16.53 -2.74
C PHE A 152 -8.57 15.15 -2.23
N ILE A 153 -8.11 14.07 -2.88
CA ILE A 153 -8.33 12.69 -2.44
C ILE A 153 -7.79 12.47 -1.02
N ALA A 154 -6.62 13.03 -0.70
CA ALA A 154 -6.05 12.93 0.64
C ALA A 154 -6.94 13.57 1.72
N ARG A 155 -7.57 14.71 1.41
CA ARG A 155 -8.53 15.37 2.32
C ARG A 155 -9.82 14.56 2.46
N GLU A 156 -10.33 13.99 1.37
CA GLU A 156 -11.52 13.12 1.43
C GLU A 156 -11.29 11.92 2.33
N PHE A 157 -10.13 11.26 2.18
CA PHE A 157 -9.73 10.17 3.04
C PHE A 157 -9.71 10.60 4.52
N GLN A 158 -9.04 11.70 4.83
CA GLN A 158 -8.96 12.23 6.20
C GLN A 158 -10.35 12.54 6.78
N ILE A 159 -11.24 13.17 6.00
CA ILE A 159 -12.58 13.53 6.46
C ILE A 159 -13.41 12.27 6.76
N ALA A 160 -13.31 11.25 5.90
CA ALA A 160 -14.06 10.00 6.06
C ALA A 160 -13.54 9.16 7.23
N MET A 161 -12.22 9.09 7.42
CA MET A 161 -11.60 8.33 8.51
C MET A 161 -11.59 9.06 9.85
N ALA A 162 -12.04 10.31 9.91
CA ALA A 162 -12.05 11.10 11.15
C ALA A 162 -12.90 10.50 12.28
N CYS A 163 -13.85 9.59 12.01
CA CYS A 163 -14.58 8.88 13.07
C CYS A 163 -13.82 7.69 13.65
N CYS A 164 -12.69 7.30 13.06
CA CYS A 164 -11.81 6.24 13.56
C CYS A 164 -10.64 6.77 14.40
N ASP A 165 -10.47 8.09 14.45
CA ASP A 165 -9.46 8.74 15.29
C ASP A 165 -10.05 9.01 16.68
N ARG A 166 -9.50 8.40 17.73
CA ARG A 166 -10.00 8.53 19.11
C ARG A 166 -9.93 9.97 19.64
N ASP A 167 -9.02 10.78 19.11
CA ASP A 167 -8.86 12.18 19.53
C ASP A 167 -9.78 13.12 18.73
N SER A 168 -10.47 12.63 17.71
CA SER A 168 -11.36 13.42 16.86
C SER A 168 -12.73 13.63 17.51
N PRO A 169 -13.32 14.84 17.38
CA PRO A 169 -14.69 15.09 17.84
C PRO A 169 -15.76 14.30 17.06
N LYS A 170 -15.38 13.64 15.97
CA LYS A 170 -16.27 12.75 15.20
C LYS A 170 -16.19 11.29 15.66
N PHE A 171 -15.31 10.96 16.60
CA PHE A 171 -15.25 9.62 17.18
C PHE A 171 -16.57 9.32 17.87
N PRO A 172 -17.19 8.15 17.62
CA PRO A 172 -18.48 7.83 18.23
C PRO A 172 -18.35 7.61 19.74
N GLU A 173 -19.38 8.00 20.49
CA GLU A 173 -19.43 7.75 21.95
C GLU A 173 -19.39 6.25 22.30
N SER A 174 -19.86 5.39 21.38
CA SER A 174 -19.76 3.94 21.51
C SER A 174 -19.57 3.29 20.14
N ILE A 175 -18.71 2.27 20.10
CA ILE A 175 -18.47 1.48 18.89
C ILE A 175 -19.52 0.37 18.79
N PRO A 176 -20.18 0.19 17.63
CA PRO A 176 -21.15 -0.88 17.44
C PRO A 176 -20.55 -2.25 17.68
N ARG A 177 -21.17 -3.04 18.57
CA ARG A 177 -20.79 -4.45 18.78
C ARG A 177 -21.38 -5.33 17.68
N LYS A 178 -20.51 -5.91 16.85
CA LYS A 178 -20.85 -6.89 15.81
C LYS A 178 -20.48 -8.32 16.18
N ILE A 179 -19.51 -8.48 17.07
CA ILE A 179 -19.14 -9.78 17.62
C ILE A 179 -19.21 -9.75 19.16
N SER A 180 -19.61 -10.86 19.73
CA SER A 180 -19.70 -11.05 21.19
C SER A 180 -18.57 -11.94 21.74
N SER A 181 -17.91 -12.72 20.89
CA SER A 181 -16.80 -13.60 21.25
C SER A 181 -15.47 -12.98 20.85
N GLY A 182 -14.45 -13.19 21.69
CA GLY A 182 -13.05 -12.90 21.36
C GLY A 182 -12.36 -13.99 20.54
N SER A 183 -13.12 -14.91 19.93
CA SER A 183 -12.59 -16.01 19.12
C SER A 183 -11.86 -15.49 17.87
N ILE A 184 -10.55 -15.75 17.78
CA ILE A 184 -9.72 -15.35 16.64
C ILE A 184 -10.23 -15.95 15.31
N PRO A 185 -10.57 -17.26 15.23
CA PRO A 185 -11.13 -17.81 13.99
C PRO A 185 -12.41 -17.09 13.55
N GLN A 186 -13.38 -16.89 14.45
CA GLN A 186 -14.64 -16.20 14.10
C GLN A 186 -14.40 -14.76 13.65
N PHE A 187 -13.41 -14.09 14.26
CA PHE A 187 -13.03 -12.75 13.87
C PHE A 187 -12.34 -12.71 12.50
N TYR A 188 -11.46 -13.68 12.23
CA TYR A 188 -10.84 -13.84 10.93
C TYR A 188 -11.89 -14.05 9.83
N ASP A 189 -12.87 -14.93 10.06
CA ASP A 189 -13.98 -15.13 9.10
C ASP A 189 -14.70 -13.81 8.79
N LYS A 190 -14.93 -12.98 9.82
CA LYS A 190 -15.52 -11.64 9.65
C LYS A 190 -14.64 -10.69 8.85
N ILE A 191 -13.32 -10.77 8.98
CA ILE A 191 -12.40 -10.02 8.11
C ILE A 191 -12.49 -10.52 6.66
N MET A 192 -12.63 -11.82 6.45
CA MET A 192 -12.70 -12.39 5.10
C MET A 192 -13.98 -12.01 4.36
N GLU A 193 -15.05 -11.62 5.05
CA GLU A 193 -16.27 -11.06 4.44
C GLU A 193 -15.99 -9.79 3.59
N PHE A 194 -14.92 -9.02 3.89
CA PHE A 194 -14.51 -7.87 3.07
C PHE A 194 -13.85 -8.24 1.75
N PHE A 195 -13.48 -9.51 1.57
CA PHE A 195 -12.67 -10.00 0.46
C PHE A 195 -13.38 -11.13 -0.30
N PRO A 196 -14.55 -10.85 -0.92
CA PRO A 196 -15.31 -11.89 -1.61
C PRO A 196 -14.49 -12.51 -2.75
N GLY A 197 -14.48 -13.84 -2.81
CA GLY A 197 -13.74 -14.62 -3.81
C GLY A 197 -12.33 -15.03 -3.38
N VAL A 198 -11.85 -14.57 -2.22
CA VAL A 198 -10.67 -15.15 -1.56
C VAL A 198 -11.13 -16.37 -0.77
N THR A 199 -10.75 -17.57 -1.21
CA THR A 199 -11.08 -18.80 -0.46
C THR A 199 -10.04 -19.08 0.62
N GLU A 200 -10.52 -19.51 1.79
CA GLU A 200 -9.66 -19.95 2.90
C GLU A 200 -8.70 -21.06 2.46
N ARG A 201 -7.40 -20.83 2.76
CA ARG A 201 -6.22 -21.70 2.51
C ARG A 201 -5.38 -21.42 1.27
N ASP A 202 -5.46 -20.23 0.70
CA ASP A 202 -4.28 -19.69 0.03
C ASP A 202 -3.30 -19.23 1.12
N ALA A 203 -2.17 -19.93 1.29
CA ALA A 203 -1.15 -19.67 2.32
C ALA A 203 -0.60 -18.23 2.31
N GLU A 204 -0.91 -17.47 1.27
CA GLU A 204 -0.61 -16.05 1.11
C GLU A 204 -1.43 -15.13 2.03
N PHE A 205 -2.59 -15.59 2.52
CA PHE A 205 -3.54 -14.82 3.34
C PHE A 205 -3.42 -15.09 4.84
N ASP A 206 -2.71 -16.17 5.24
CA ASP A 206 -2.48 -16.55 6.64
C ASP A 206 -1.72 -15.49 7.46
N THR A 207 -1.17 -14.47 6.80
CA THR A 207 -0.44 -13.38 7.48
C THR A 207 -1.37 -12.58 8.40
N ILE A 208 -2.64 -12.36 8.01
CA ILE A 208 -3.62 -11.69 8.87
C ILE A 208 -3.90 -12.54 10.11
N LEU A 209 -4.19 -13.83 9.92
CA LEU A 209 -4.42 -14.76 11.02
C LEU A 209 -3.21 -14.84 11.95
N HIS A 210 -2.00 -14.90 11.40
CA HIS A 210 -0.77 -14.90 12.17
C HIS A 210 -0.60 -13.64 13.03
N PHE A 211 -0.89 -12.46 12.49
CA PHE A 211 -0.89 -11.23 13.28
C PHE A 211 -1.94 -11.26 14.38
N LEU A 212 -3.14 -11.79 14.11
CA LEU A 212 -4.19 -11.92 15.11
C LEU A 212 -3.77 -12.83 16.26
N GLU A 213 -3.24 -14.02 15.94
CA GLU A 213 -2.72 -14.97 16.92
C GLU A 213 -1.56 -14.37 17.72
N SER A 214 -0.60 -13.74 17.05
CA SER A 214 0.57 -13.17 17.70
C SER A 214 0.21 -12.03 18.67
N LEU A 215 -0.73 -11.16 18.29
CA LEU A 215 -1.05 -9.96 19.06
C LEU A 215 -2.09 -10.21 20.15
N TYR A 216 -3.08 -11.07 19.87
CA TYR A 216 -4.27 -11.15 20.71
C TYR A 216 -4.41 -12.48 21.46
N SER A 217 -3.67 -13.55 21.13
CA SER A 217 -3.83 -14.88 21.78
C SER A 217 -3.68 -14.86 23.31
N ARG A 218 -2.89 -13.92 23.85
CA ARG A 218 -2.62 -13.80 25.29
C ARG A 218 -3.67 -12.96 26.03
N LEU A 219 -4.61 -12.35 25.31
CA LEU A 219 -5.63 -11.50 25.91
C LEU A 219 -6.85 -12.32 26.35
N PRO A 220 -7.50 -11.95 27.46
CA PRO A 220 -8.81 -12.48 27.84
C PRO A 220 -9.86 -12.30 26.75
N ASP A 221 -10.80 -13.24 26.66
CA ASP A 221 -11.80 -13.28 25.58
C ASP A 221 -12.62 -11.98 25.48
N ALA A 222 -13.08 -11.44 26.61
CA ALA A 222 -13.86 -10.20 26.64
C ALA A 222 -13.07 -9.00 26.09
N LEU A 223 -11.77 -8.89 26.42
CA LEU A 223 -10.92 -7.81 25.91
C LEU A 223 -10.64 -7.97 24.41
N ARG A 224 -10.47 -9.21 23.93
CA ARG A 224 -10.36 -9.48 22.49
C ARG A 224 -11.62 -9.07 21.75
N ALA A 225 -12.80 -9.42 22.28
CA ALA A 225 -14.07 -9.07 21.66
C ALA A 225 -14.21 -7.55 21.48
N ASP A 226 -13.87 -6.75 22.50
CA ASP A 226 -13.91 -5.29 22.40
C ASP A 226 -12.91 -4.77 21.34
N LEU A 227 -11.65 -5.21 21.37
CA LEU A 227 -10.63 -4.82 20.38
C LEU A 227 -10.99 -5.23 18.95
N PHE A 228 -11.61 -6.38 18.78
CA PHE A 228 -12.05 -6.89 17.49
C PHE A 228 -13.21 -6.06 16.93
N ASN A 229 -14.13 -5.61 17.78
CA ASN A 229 -15.17 -4.68 17.34
C ASN A 229 -14.58 -3.33 16.91
N ASP A 230 -13.57 -2.82 17.63
CA ASP A 230 -12.83 -1.62 17.22
C ASP A 230 -12.16 -1.80 15.85
N LEU A 231 -11.48 -2.94 15.64
CA LEU A 231 -10.85 -3.27 14.36
C LEU A 231 -11.88 -3.35 13.22
N LEU A 232 -13.00 -4.03 13.43
CA LEU A 232 -14.07 -4.12 12.42
C LEU A 232 -14.62 -2.76 12.05
N PHE A 233 -14.86 -1.90 13.05
CA PHE A 233 -15.33 -0.54 12.80
C PHE A 233 -14.36 0.25 11.92
N VAL A 234 -13.05 0.14 12.17
CA VAL A 234 -12.03 0.78 11.33
C VAL A 234 -11.99 0.17 9.93
N PHE A 235 -12.02 -1.16 9.81
CA PHE A 235 -11.99 -1.84 8.51
C PHE A 235 -13.20 -1.51 7.64
N GLU A 236 -14.40 -1.45 8.21
CA GLU A 236 -15.61 -1.05 7.48
C GLU A 236 -15.54 0.39 7.00
N THR A 237 -15.13 1.29 7.89
CA THR A 237 -14.98 2.70 7.55
C THR A 237 -13.93 2.90 6.45
N LEU A 238 -12.81 2.17 6.55
CA LEU A 238 -11.74 2.17 5.55
C LEU A 238 -12.21 1.65 4.20
N VAL A 239 -12.87 0.48 4.16
CA VAL A 239 -13.37 -0.13 2.93
C VAL A 239 -14.40 0.78 2.25
N ASN A 240 -15.33 1.36 3.01
CA ASN A 240 -16.33 2.28 2.48
C ASN A 240 -15.65 3.54 1.92
N CYS A 241 -14.73 4.14 2.68
CA CYS A 241 -13.97 5.31 2.26
C CYS A 241 -13.20 5.07 0.95
N LEU A 242 -12.44 3.97 0.88
CA LEU A 242 -11.64 3.65 -0.29
C LEU A 242 -12.51 3.34 -1.50
N ASN A 243 -13.61 2.59 -1.33
CA ASN A 243 -14.56 2.33 -2.41
C ASN A 243 -15.20 3.62 -2.94
N ASP A 244 -15.58 4.54 -2.06
CA ASP A 244 -16.14 5.83 -2.45
C ASP A 244 -15.13 6.68 -3.23
N ILE A 245 -13.88 6.74 -2.77
CA ILE A 245 -12.78 7.41 -3.48
C ILE A 245 -12.58 6.78 -4.86
N ILE A 246 -12.46 5.46 -4.94
CA ILE A 246 -12.26 4.73 -6.21
C ILE A 246 -13.41 5.01 -7.19
N LYS A 247 -14.65 5.00 -6.70
CA LYS A 247 -15.84 5.26 -7.51
C LYS A 247 -15.92 6.72 -7.97
N LYS A 248 -15.66 7.67 -7.07
CA LYS A 248 -15.71 9.11 -7.37
C LYS A 248 -14.60 9.55 -8.31
N HIS A 249 -13.45 8.88 -8.25
CA HIS A 249 -12.27 9.13 -9.09
C HIS A 249 -12.04 7.98 -10.08
N SER A 250 -13.12 7.48 -10.69
CA SER A 250 -13.12 6.29 -11.54
C SER A 250 -12.14 6.38 -12.70
N GLU A 251 -11.87 7.57 -13.24
CA GLU A 251 -10.90 7.74 -14.32
C GLU A 251 -9.46 7.39 -13.90
N TRP A 252 -9.14 7.40 -12.61
CA TRP A 252 -7.83 7.03 -12.07
C TRP A 252 -7.79 5.57 -11.63
N PHE A 253 -8.92 5.03 -11.16
CA PHE A 253 -8.95 3.75 -10.42
C PHE A 253 -9.77 2.64 -11.08
N LEU A 254 -10.59 2.92 -12.10
CA LEU A 254 -11.39 1.94 -12.82
C LEU A 254 -10.99 1.90 -14.30
N PRO A 255 -11.19 0.77 -15.02
CA PRO A 255 -10.93 0.70 -16.45
C PRO A 255 -11.76 1.74 -17.21
N THR A 256 -11.22 2.27 -18.29
CA THR A 256 -12.02 3.13 -19.19
C THR A 256 -12.94 2.23 -19.99
N ASP A 257 -14.24 2.53 -20.04
CA ASP A 257 -15.17 1.80 -20.91
C ASP A 257 -14.71 1.96 -22.37
N ILE A 258 -14.43 0.83 -23.02
CA ILE A 258 -14.11 0.81 -24.45
C ILE A 258 -15.47 0.86 -25.18
N THR A 259 -15.95 2.06 -25.47
CA THR A 259 -17.08 2.29 -26.39
C THR A 259 -16.67 2.08 -27.84
#